data_AF-A0A519Y5S6-F1
#
_entry.id   AF-A0A519Y5S6-F1
#
_cell.length_a   1.000
_cell.length_b   1.000
_cell.length_c   1.000
_cell.angle_alpha   90.00
_cell.angle_beta   90.00
_cell.angle_gamma   90.00
#
_symmetry.space_group_name_H-M   'P 1'
#
loop_
_entity.id
_entity.type
_entity.pdbx_description
1 polymer ?
#
loop_
_entity_poly.entity_id
_entity_poly.type
_entity_poly.pdbx_seq_one_letter_code
_entity_poly.pdbx_strand_id
1 'polypeptide(L)'
;MPQLPGGGGQQAIVNAIQKAFRYPAVDLRNQVEGRVFAKFTVDENGNLTDVETVKGLSSTIDAETIRAIKTLPKFIPGKQNGRAVKVSFTVPISLKIQ
;
A
#
# COMPACT_ATOMS: atom_id res chain seq x y z
N MET A 1 7.68 7.56 -12.47
CA MET A 1 7.13 6.99 -11.22
C MET A 1 5.72 6.47 -11.52
N PRO A 2 5.32 5.27 -11.06
CA PRO A 2 3.94 4.81 -11.11
C PRO A 2 3.02 5.72 -10.31
N GLN A 3 1.76 5.81 -10.72
CA GLN A 3 0.74 6.63 -10.08
C GLN A 3 -0.57 5.86 -10.04
N LEU A 4 -1.47 6.21 -9.11
CA LEU A 4 -2.83 5.71 -9.19
C LEU A 4 -3.62 6.42 -10.31
N PRO A 5 -4.70 5.79 -10.81
CA PRO A 5 -5.67 6.47 -11.67
C PRO A 5 -6.21 7.72 -10.96
N GLY A 6 -5.84 8.91 -11.46
CA GLY A 6 -6.17 10.21 -10.83
C GLY A 6 -4.96 11.04 -10.38
N GLY A 7 -3.74 10.50 -10.46
CA GLY A 7 -2.52 11.24 -10.09
C GLY A 7 -2.31 11.35 -8.57
N GLY A 8 -1.37 12.18 -8.13
CA GLY A 8 -1.12 12.46 -6.70
C GLY A 8 0.01 11.66 -6.03
N GLY A 9 0.80 10.91 -6.82
CA GLY A 9 2.05 10.29 -6.35
C GLY A 9 1.88 9.33 -5.17
N GLN A 10 2.88 9.28 -4.28
CA GLN A 10 2.87 8.40 -3.11
C GLN A 10 1.71 8.70 -2.13
N GLN A 11 1.30 9.97 -2.00
CA GLN A 11 0.24 10.34 -1.06
C GLN A 11 -1.12 9.79 -1.47
N ALA A 12 -1.45 9.81 -2.77
CA ALA A 12 -2.69 9.22 -3.27
C ALA A 12 -2.76 7.71 -3.00
N ILE A 13 -1.61 7.02 -3.12
CA ILE A 13 -1.50 5.60 -2.82
C ILE A 13 -1.77 5.34 -1.35
N VAL A 14 -1.12 6.08 -0.46
CA VAL A 14 -1.33 5.95 0.99
C VAL A 14 -2.79 6.20 1.34
N ASN A 15 -3.41 7.25 0.78
CA ASN A 15 -4.81 7.56 1.02
C ASN A 15 -5.75 6.45 0.51
N ALA A 16 -5.47 5.88 -0.66
CA ALA A 16 -6.27 4.78 -1.19
C ALA A 16 -6.16 3.51 -0.34
N ILE A 17 -4.95 3.20 0.15
CA ILE A 17 -4.73 2.10 1.10
C ILE A 17 -5.49 2.37 2.39
N GLN A 18 -5.36 3.56 2.98
CA GLN A 18 -6.06 3.92 4.21
C GLN A 18 -7.59 3.85 4.07
N LYS A 19 -8.14 4.21 2.90
CA LYS A 19 -9.57 4.06 2.62
C LYS A 19 -10.02 2.60 2.51
N ALA A 20 -9.17 1.72 1.99
CA ALA A 20 -9.47 0.29 1.84
C ALA A 20 -9.15 -0.53 3.10
N PHE A 21 -8.29 -0.01 3.97
CA PHE A 21 -7.84 -0.61 5.21
C PHE A 21 -8.93 -0.59 6.27
N ARG A 22 -9.17 -1.72 6.93
CA ARG A 22 -10.12 -1.83 8.03
C ARG A 22 -9.38 -2.19 9.31
N TYR A 23 -9.48 -1.37 10.34
CA TYR A 23 -8.79 -1.68 11.60
C TYR A 23 -9.26 -3.02 12.18
N PRO A 24 -8.36 -4.00 12.38
CA PRO A 24 -8.75 -5.25 13.02
C PRO A 24 -9.21 -5.01 14.45
N ALA A 25 -10.32 -5.63 14.86
CA ALA A 25 -10.92 -5.40 16.17
C ALA A 25 -9.98 -5.76 17.34
N VAL A 26 -9.10 -6.76 17.14
CA VAL A 26 -8.10 -7.17 18.14
C VAL A 26 -7.06 -6.08 18.37
N ASP A 27 -6.55 -5.46 17.30
CA ASP A 27 -5.53 -4.41 17.39
C ASP A 27 -6.15 -3.09 17.88
N LEU A 28 -7.41 -2.84 17.54
CA LEU A 28 -8.17 -1.70 18.06
C LEU A 28 -8.35 -1.79 19.57
N ARG A 29 -8.72 -2.98 20.10
CA ARG A 29 -8.86 -3.22 21.55
C ARG A 29 -7.53 -3.11 22.28
N ASN A 30 -6.45 -3.54 21.64
CA ASN A 30 -5.10 -3.49 22.20
C ASN A 30 -4.43 -2.13 22.02
N GLN A 31 -5.14 -1.14 21.45
CA GLN A 31 -4.62 0.20 21.17
C GLN A 31 -3.29 0.19 20.40
N VAL A 32 -3.13 -0.77 19.49
CA VAL A 32 -1.91 -0.90 18.70
C VAL A 32 -1.90 0.25 17.71
N GLU A 33 -0.92 1.14 17.77
CA GLU A 33 -0.74 2.25 16.83
C GLU A 33 0.70 2.28 16.30
N GLY A 34 0.91 2.98 15.18
CA GLY A 34 2.26 3.24 14.70
C GLY A 34 2.35 3.36 13.19
N ARG A 35 3.49 2.94 12.63
CA ARG A 35 3.76 3.00 11.20
C ARG A 35 4.09 1.62 10.67
N VAL A 36 3.31 1.20 9.68
CA VAL A 36 3.55 -0.01 8.91
C VAL A 36 4.24 0.39 7.61
N PHE A 37 5.30 -0.32 7.23
CA PHE A 37 5.96 -0.14 5.96
C PHE A 37 5.59 -1.31 5.05
N ALA A 38 4.76 -1.02 4.06
CA ALA A 38 4.38 -1.99 3.06
C ALA A 38 5.21 -1.79 1.79
N LYS A 39 5.72 -2.89 1.25
CA LYS A 39 6.43 -2.94 -0.02
C LYS A 39 5.60 -3.71 -1.03
N PHE A 40 5.54 -3.19 -2.24
CA PHE A 40 4.85 -3.85 -3.35
C PHE A 40 5.48 -3.40 -4.66
N THR A 41 5.30 -4.20 -5.69
CA THR A 41 5.85 -3.91 -7.01
C THR A 41 4.76 -3.74 -8.05
N VAL A 42 4.81 -2.64 -8.77
CA VAL A 42 3.92 -2.39 -9.90
C VAL A 42 4.60 -2.89 -11.17
N ASP A 43 3.97 -3.82 -11.87
CA ASP A 43 4.45 -4.34 -13.15
C ASP A 43 4.22 -3.33 -14.31
N GLU A 44 4.69 -3.68 -15.50
CA GLU A 44 4.54 -2.86 -16.72
C GLU A 44 3.09 -2.72 -17.18
N ASN A 45 2.19 -3.58 -16.72
CA ASN A 45 0.77 -3.59 -17.02
C ASN A 45 -0.07 -2.87 -15.96
N GLY A 46 0.55 -2.38 -14.88
CA GLY A 46 -0.12 -1.74 -13.76
C GLY A 46 -0.66 -2.69 -12.69
N ASN A 47 -0.32 -3.98 -12.74
CA ASN A 47 -0.70 -4.93 -11.71
C ASN A 47 0.25 -4.87 -10.52
N LEU A 48 -0.29 -5.14 -9.34
CA LEU A 48 0.47 -5.28 -8.11
C LEU A 48 1.00 -6.70 -7.96
N THR A 49 2.29 -6.81 -7.71
CA THR A 49 3.04 -8.04 -7.48
C THR A 49 3.93 -7.86 -6.26
N ASP A 50 4.42 -8.96 -5.67
CA ASP A 50 5.41 -8.92 -4.59
C ASP A 50 4.97 -8.03 -3.39
N VAL A 51 3.69 -8.12 -3.00
CA VAL A 51 3.13 -7.34 -1.88
C VAL A 51 3.51 -7.98 -0.56
N GLU A 52 4.31 -7.27 0.23
CA GLU A 52 4.84 -7.71 1.52
C GLU A 52 4.89 -6.56 2.53
N THR A 53 4.88 -6.89 3.82
CA THR A 53 5.08 -5.91 4.89
C THR A 53 6.53 -5.99 5.37
N VAL A 54 7.30 -4.94 5.14
CA VAL A 54 8.72 -4.87 5.53
C VAL A 54 8.87 -4.60 7.02
N LYS A 55 8.00 -3.75 7.55
CA LYS A 55 7.94 -3.44 8.98
C LYS A 55 6.50 -3.36 9.41
N GLY A 56 6.06 -4.41 10.10
CA GLY A 56 4.71 -4.55 10.63
C GLY A 56 4.57 -4.02 12.06
N LEU A 57 3.33 -4.02 12.54
CA LEU A 57 2.99 -3.75 13.94
C LEU A 57 2.43 -5.00 14.62
N SER A 58 1.63 -5.78 13.89
CA SER A 58 0.93 -6.96 14.36
C SER A 58 0.54 -7.79 13.15
N SER A 59 0.52 -9.12 13.28
CA SER A 59 0.22 -10.03 12.17
C SER A 59 -1.16 -9.76 11.54
N THR A 60 -2.14 -9.30 12.33
CA THR A 60 -3.48 -8.94 11.86
C THR A 60 -3.50 -7.64 11.09
N ILE A 61 -2.76 -6.62 11.53
CA ILE A 61 -2.55 -5.36 10.78
C ILE A 61 -1.82 -5.63 9.47
N ASP A 62 -0.80 -6.50 9.50
CA ASP A 62 0.01 -6.80 8.33
C ASP A 62 -0.81 -7.51 7.26
N ALA A 63 -1.58 -8.53 7.66
CA ALA A 63 -2.49 -9.25 6.77
C ALA A 63 -3.53 -8.31 6.14
N GLU A 64 -4.09 -7.40 6.95
CA GLU A 64 -5.09 -6.46 6.47
C GLU A 64 -4.49 -5.36 5.56
N THR A 65 -3.25 -4.95 5.83
CA THR A 65 -2.48 -4.05 4.97
C THR A 65 -2.28 -4.67 3.60
N ILE A 66 -1.85 -5.93 3.55
CA ILE A 66 -1.68 -6.68 2.30
C ILE A 66 -3.00 -6.81 1.56
N ARG A 67 -4.11 -7.10 2.28
CA ARG A 67 -5.45 -7.16 1.69
C ARG A 67 -5.85 -5.82 1.08
N ALA A 68 -5.70 -4.72 1.81
CA ALA A 68 -6.05 -3.38 1.36
C ALA A 68 -5.29 -3.00 0.07
N ILE A 69 -3.98 -3.27 0.01
CA ILE A 69 -3.15 -3.04 -1.18
C ILE A 69 -3.65 -3.86 -2.36
N LYS A 70 -3.96 -5.16 -2.16
CA LYS A 70 -4.47 -6.03 -3.23
C LYS A 70 -5.86 -5.64 -3.75
N THR A 71 -6.65 -4.91 -2.95
CA THR A 71 -7.96 -4.40 -3.37
C THR A 71 -7.91 -3.09 -4.15
N LEU A 72 -6.73 -2.49 -4.30
CA LEU A 72 -6.57 -1.26 -5.07
C LEU A 72 -6.80 -1.49 -6.58
N PRO A 73 -7.27 -0.47 -7.30
CA PRO A 73 -7.37 -0.55 -8.75
C PRO A 73 -5.99 -0.67 -9.39
N LYS A 74 -5.98 -1.08 -10.67
CA LYS A 74 -4.75 -1.13 -11.47
C LYS A 74 -4.03 0.22 -11.44
N PHE A 75 -2.73 0.17 -11.22
CA PHE A 75 -1.86 1.32 -11.17
C PHE A 75 -1.49 1.75 -12.59
N ILE A 76 -1.15 3.02 -12.76
CA ILE A 76 -0.49 3.49 -13.96
C ILE A 76 1.00 3.16 -13.79
N PRO A 77 1.58 2.29 -14.65
CA PRO A 77 2.97 1.88 -14.53
C PRO A 77 3.91 3.06 -14.70
N GLY A 78 5.09 2.95 -14.08
CA GLY A 78 6.15 3.92 -14.29
C GLY A 78 6.65 3.81 -15.73
N LYS A 79 6.87 4.95 -16.41
CA LYS A 79 7.56 4.98 -17.70
C LYS A 79 8.98 5.48 -17.53
N GLN A 80 9.94 4.78 -18.14
CA GLN A 80 11.33 5.21 -18.29
C GLN A 80 11.67 5.18 -19.77
N ASN A 81 12.14 6.31 -20.32
CA ASN A 81 12.43 6.47 -21.75
C ASN A 81 11.26 6.02 -22.67
N GLY A 82 10.02 6.34 -22.27
CA GLY A 82 8.80 5.98 -23.00
C GLY A 82 8.33 4.54 -22.84
N ARG A 83 9.12 3.64 -22.21
CA ARG A 83 8.76 2.25 -21.96
C ARG A 83 8.21 2.06 -20.57
N ALA A 84 7.18 1.24 -20.42
CA ALA A 84 6.71 0.82 -19.10
C ALA A 84 7.80 -0.02 -18.43
N VAL A 85 8.04 0.21 -17.13
CA VAL A 85 9.04 -0.53 -16.36
C VAL A 85 8.43 -1.01 -15.06
N LYS A 86 8.84 -2.20 -14.60
CA LYS A 86 8.51 -2.72 -13.27
C LYS A 86 9.16 -1.84 -12.21
N VAL A 87 8.39 -1.33 -11.25
CA VAL A 87 8.92 -0.44 -10.20
C VAL A 87 8.44 -0.90 -8.82
N SER A 88 9.40 -1.12 -7.93
CA SER A 88 9.16 -1.47 -6.53
C SER A 88 8.93 -0.23 -5.69
N PHE A 89 7.91 -0.24 -4.83
CA PHE A 89 7.55 0.83 -3.91
C PHE A 89 7.56 0.34 -2.49
N THR A 90 7.99 1.20 -1.58
CA THR A 90 7.75 1.04 -0.15
C THR A 90 7.04 2.29 0.35
N VAL A 91 5.88 2.12 0.97
CA VAL A 91 5.07 3.23 1.48
C VAL A 91 4.88 3.09 2.99
N PRO A 92 5.08 4.17 3.76
CA PRO A 92 4.73 4.20 5.17
C PRO A 92 3.23 4.48 5.33
N ILE A 93 2.52 3.59 6.01
CA ILE A 93 1.12 3.74 6.38
C ILE A 93 1.09 4.06 7.87
N SER A 94 0.66 5.26 8.23
CA SER A 94 0.46 5.63 9.63
C SER A 94 -0.92 5.19 10.07
N LEU A 95 -0.96 4.36 11.10
CA LEU A 95 -2.16 3.88 11.77
C LEU A 95 -2.25 4.61 13.11
N LYS A 96 -3.35 5.34 13.30
CA LYS A 96 -3.68 6.07 14.52
C LYS A 96 -5.13 5.77 14.86
N ILE A 97 -5.41 5.53 16.13
CA ILE A 97 -6.74 5.42 16.67
C ILE A 97 -7.12 6.84 17.08
N GLN A 98 -8.22 7.35 16.54
CA GLN A 98 -8.75 8.69 16.84
C GLN A 98 -9.87 8.60 17.86
#